data_AF-A0A811MY43-F1
#
_entry.id   AF-A0A811MY43-F1
#
_cell.length_a   1.000
_cell.length_b   1.000
_cell.length_c   1.000
_cell.angle_alpha   90.00
_cell.angle_beta   90.00
_cell.angle_gamma   90.00
#
_symmetry.space_group_name_H-M   'P 1'
#
loop_
_entity.id
_entity.type
_entity.pdbx_description
1 polymer ?
#
loop_
_entity_poly.entity_id
_entity_poly.type
_entity_poly.pdbx_seq_one_letter_code
_entity_poly.pdbx_strand_id
1 'polypeptide(L)'
;MAPGAPREDVLGGGQAAQDEAPQSPQERGDARQREEDGGVEEADEEEEAPSHLPFAPSSELLDDTTTVDPSYTISLIRQLLPQGSNAEKEFSVKQGVPEEKDANSSNGESTQPDYKDPWEECGCILWDLAASKPQAELMMNNLVLEVLLANLHVTQSPRVKEICLGILGNLACHESLVNAISLHNGLTATVLDQLFLDDSACLSEIFRFLAAVLRTSVSVSWAEALLPDEILSRILWIVGNTLNSTLLEKVIDFLSTVIDNQDVTVILLQPLIKVGLINHTISLLASEAEKSSNEGKLDRSDSLDLILNFIEELSAIDSCSGVMSQSDLLIQVLESIVKLPDKFEVTSYCASVVIVLANILSDGKHIVPRLSHDLPFLEGLFDILPLIADDNQARTLSGSHTLKMTLKATELTKKRSCQLRTLT
;
A
#
# COMPACT_ATOMS: atom_id res chain seq x y z
N MET A 1 -8.94 -13.05 51.38
CA MET A 1 -8.31 -14.26 51.94
C MET A 1 -9.42 -15.21 52.36
N ALA A 2 -9.56 -16.33 51.64
CA ALA A 2 -10.27 -17.50 52.15
C ALA A 2 -9.31 -18.32 53.04
N PRO A 3 -9.83 -19.25 53.85
CA PRO A 3 -9.49 -20.64 53.58
C PRO A 3 -10.69 -21.60 53.71
N GLY A 4 -10.60 -22.73 53.01
CA GLY A 4 -11.70 -23.68 52.83
C GLY A 4 -11.49 -25.07 53.43
N ALA A 5 -12.47 -25.92 53.05
CA ALA A 5 -12.61 -27.38 53.15
C ALA A 5 -12.71 -28.01 54.57
N PRO A 6 -13.45 -29.13 54.71
CA PRO A 6 -12.89 -30.43 54.30
C PRO A 6 -13.83 -31.45 53.59
N ARG A 7 -13.12 -32.44 53.03
CA ARG A 7 -13.38 -33.80 52.46
C ARG A 7 -14.20 -34.74 53.38
N GLU A 8 -14.64 -35.98 53.09
CA GLU A 8 -14.36 -37.05 52.09
C GLU A 8 -15.40 -38.21 52.28
N ASP A 9 -15.53 -39.12 51.30
CA ASP A 9 -15.78 -40.60 51.39
C ASP A 9 -16.12 -41.09 49.96
N VAL A 10 -15.27 -41.75 49.14
CA VAL A 10 -14.47 -43.01 49.14
C VAL A 10 -15.25 -44.29 48.83
N LEU A 11 -14.76 -45.01 47.78
CA LEU A 11 -14.71 -46.46 47.46
C LEU A 11 -15.00 -46.65 45.94
N GLY A 12 -14.04 -46.91 45.03
CA GLY A 12 -13.18 -48.09 44.86
C GLY A 12 -13.87 -49.08 43.89
N GLY A 13 -13.32 -49.69 42.82
CA GLY A 13 -12.03 -49.78 42.13
C GLY A 13 -12.12 -50.98 41.14
N GLY A 14 -11.36 -50.97 40.03
CA GLY A 14 -10.79 -52.20 39.42
C GLY A 14 -11.47 -52.92 38.23
N GLN A 15 -10.94 -52.63 37.01
CA GLN A 15 -10.36 -53.55 36.00
C GLN A 15 -11.14 -54.68 35.26
N ALA A 16 -11.05 -54.59 33.91
CA ALA A 16 -10.47 -55.57 32.95
C ALA A 16 -11.36 -56.09 31.80
N ALA A 17 -10.94 -55.70 30.58
CA ALA A 17 -10.84 -56.43 29.30
C ALA A 17 -11.91 -57.43 28.85
N GLN A 18 -12.43 -57.23 27.64
CA GLN A 18 -12.51 -58.28 26.61
C GLN A 18 -12.63 -57.68 25.19
N ASP A 19 -11.92 -58.35 24.30
CA ASP A 19 -11.62 -58.11 22.89
C ASP A 19 -12.64 -58.90 22.05
N GLU A 20 -13.22 -58.32 20.99
CA GLU A 20 -13.76 -59.08 19.85
C GLU A 20 -14.13 -58.17 18.66
N ALA A 21 -13.49 -58.46 17.51
CA ALA A 21 -13.83 -57.93 16.20
C ALA A 21 -15.11 -58.57 15.63
N PRO A 22 -15.67 -58.00 14.55
CA PRO A 22 -15.90 -58.88 13.41
C PRO A 22 -15.59 -58.28 12.03
N GLN A 23 -15.32 -59.22 11.13
CA GLN A 23 -14.92 -59.13 9.73
C GLN A 23 -16.06 -58.64 8.82
N SER A 24 -15.68 -57.92 7.75
CA SER A 24 -16.54 -57.58 6.61
C SER A 24 -16.55 -58.72 5.57
N PRO A 25 -17.71 -59.09 4.97
CA PRO A 25 -17.76 -60.04 3.86
C PRO A 25 -17.66 -59.37 2.49
N GLN A 26 -17.10 -60.13 1.55
CA GLN A 26 -16.87 -59.84 0.15
C GLN A 26 -17.93 -60.52 -0.75
N GLU A 27 -18.11 -59.97 -1.96
CA GLU A 27 -18.75 -60.53 -3.18
C GLU A 27 -20.29 -60.59 -3.21
N ARG A 28 -21.01 -60.29 -4.31
CA ARG A 28 -20.78 -60.64 -5.74
C ARG A 28 -21.83 -59.95 -6.64
N GLY A 29 -21.51 -59.63 -7.90
CA GLY A 29 -22.55 -59.40 -8.93
C GLY A 29 -22.14 -58.67 -10.22
N ASP A 30 -21.48 -59.40 -11.13
CA ASP A 30 -21.13 -59.06 -12.53
C ASP A 30 -22.24 -58.47 -13.42
N ALA A 31 -21.86 -57.60 -14.38
CA ALA A 31 -21.89 -57.94 -15.82
C ALA A 31 -21.36 -56.81 -16.76
N ARG A 32 -20.26 -57.12 -17.48
CA ARG A 32 -19.98 -56.94 -18.95
C ARG A 32 -20.06 -55.51 -19.55
N GLN A 33 -19.18 -55.05 -20.46
CA GLN A 33 -18.28 -55.69 -21.43
C GLN A 33 -17.29 -54.65 -22.00
N ARG A 34 -16.04 -55.09 -22.19
CA ARG A 34 -14.95 -54.68 -23.10
C ARG A 34 -15.15 -53.52 -24.10
N GLU A 35 -14.13 -52.66 -24.19
CA GLU A 35 -13.35 -52.40 -25.43
C GLU A 35 -11.86 -52.27 -25.07
N GLU A 36 -11.02 -52.98 -25.82
CA GLU A 36 -9.54 -52.91 -25.90
C GLU A 36 -9.18 -51.66 -26.75
N ASP A 37 -8.02 -51.00 -26.66
CA ASP A 37 -6.68 -51.48 -26.99
C ASP A 37 -5.71 -50.27 -26.96
N GLY A 38 -4.41 -50.52 -26.79
CA GLY A 38 -3.36 -49.62 -27.29
C GLY A 38 -2.54 -48.85 -26.26
N GLY A 39 -1.75 -49.55 -25.43
CA GLY A 39 -0.56 -48.98 -24.81
C GLY A 39 0.64 -49.13 -25.74
N VAL A 40 1.39 -48.04 -25.97
CA VAL A 40 2.73 -48.07 -26.57
C VAL A 40 3.65 -47.24 -25.68
N GLU A 41 4.65 -47.93 -25.15
CA GLU A 41 5.84 -47.37 -24.53
C GLU A 41 6.64 -46.62 -25.61
N GLU A 42 6.90 -45.32 -25.44
CA GLU A 42 7.87 -44.62 -26.28
C GLU A 42 9.24 -44.59 -25.58
N ALA A 43 10.20 -45.12 -26.32
CA ALA A 43 11.58 -45.29 -25.97
C ALA A 43 12.34 -43.96 -25.98
N ASP A 44 13.36 -43.88 -25.13
CA ASP A 44 14.41 -42.86 -25.18
C ASP A 44 15.13 -42.90 -26.54
N GLU A 45 14.84 -41.92 -27.39
CA GLU A 45 15.70 -41.57 -28.53
C GLU A 45 16.59 -40.38 -28.13
N GLU A 46 17.85 -40.68 -27.80
CA GLU A 46 18.92 -39.68 -27.75
C GLU A 46 19.15 -39.12 -29.16
N GLU A 47 18.56 -37.96 -29.47
CA GLU A 47 18.93 -37.22 -30.68
C GLU A 47 20.36 -36.66 -30.54
N GLU A 48 21.27 -37.21 -31.35
CA GLU A 48 22.64 -36.73 -31.52
C GLU A 48 22.60 -35.36 -32.24
N ALA A 49 22.80 -34.27 -31.49
CA ALA A 49 22.76 -32.90 -32.00
C ALA A 49 23.93 -32.60 -32.98
N PRO A 50 23.72 -31.78 -34.04
CA PRO A 50 24.77 -31.48 -35.03
C PRO A 50 25.92 -30.66 -34.42
N SER A 51 27.15 -31.09 -34.65
CA SER A 51 28.40 -30.63 -34.02
C SER A 51 28.95 -29.26 -34.48
N HIS A 52 28.11 -28.31 -34.89
CA HIS A 52 28.60 -27.04 -35.46
C HIS A 52 27.87 -25.75 -35.02
N LEU A 53 27.29 -25.72 -33.82
CA LEU A 53 26.86 -24.47 -33.20
C LEU A 53 27.86 -24.06 -32.11
N PRO A 54 28.31 -22.80 -32.05
CA PRO A 54 29.16 -22.35 -30.96
C PRO A 54 28.37 -22.50 -29.66
N PHE A 55 28.89 -23.34 -28.75
CA PHE A 55 28.33 -23.53 -27.43
C PHE A 55 28.14 -22.17 -26.75
N ALA A 56 26.92 -21.90 -26.26
CA ALA A 56 26.71 -20.81 -25.31
C ALA A 56 27.66 -21.05 -24.12
N PRO A 57 28.37 -20.00 -23.64
CA PRO A 57 29.32 -20.19 -22.56
C PRO A 57 28.61 -20.77 -21.35
N SER A 58 29.23 -21.79 -20.76
CA SER A 58 28.76 -22.43 -19.53
C SER A 58 28.48 -21.35 -18.49
N SER A 59 27.34 -21.44 -17.81
CA SER A 59 26.92 -20.51 -16.76
C SER A 59 28.01 -20.33 -15.72
N GLU A 60 28.87 -19.33 -15.94
CA GLU A 60 29.62 -18.69 -14.87
C GLU A 60 28.56 -18.13 -13.91
N LEU A 61 28.66 -18.52 -12.64
CA LEU A 61 28.04 -17.77 -11.56
C LEU A 61 28.47 -16.32 -11.77
N LEU A 62 27.55 -15.50 -12.29
CA LEU A 62 27.75 -14.06 -12.39
C LEU A 62 27.96 -13.60 -10.96
N ASP A 63 29.22 -13.39 -10.60
CA ASP A 63 29.59 -12.59 -9.44
C ASP A 63 28.82 -11.28 -9.65
N ASP A 64 27.96 -10.90 -8.70
CA ASP A 64 27.21 -9.64 -8.70
C ASP A 64 28.18 -8.45 -8.49
N THR A 65 29.31 -8.45 -9.19
CA THR A 65 30.26 -7.36 -9.28
C THR A 65 29.56 -6.23 -10.02
N THR A 66 29.13 -5.26 -9.23
CA THR A 66 28.63 -3.97 -9.70
C THR A 66 29.62 -3.37 -10.71
N THR A 67 29.13 -2.84 -11.82
CA THR A 67 29.93 -2.14 -12.83
C THR A 67 30.47 -0.79 -12.36
N VAL A 68 29.99 -0.30 -11.21
CA VAL A 68 30.39 0.97 -10.62
C VAL A 68 31.57 0.73 -9.66
N ASP A 69 32.64 1.50 -9.85
CA ASP A 69 33.82 1.44 -9.00
C ASP A 69 33.48 1.80 -7.54
N PRO A 70 33.82 0.96 -6.54
CA PRO A 70 33.51 1.25 -5.13
C PRO A 70 34.04 2.59 -4.64
N SER A 71 35.19 3.05 -5.15
CA SER A 71 35.78 4.34 -4.75
C SER A 71 34.91 5.51 -5.17
N TYR A 72 34.17 5.38 -6.28
CA TYR A 72 33.23 6.40 -6.74
C TYR A 72 32.08 6.56 -5.74
N THR A 73 31.43 5.48 -5.33
CA THR A 73 30.36 5.51 -4.32
C THR A 73 30.84 6.09 -3.00
N ILE A 74 32.02 5.69 -2.53
CA ILE A 74 32.63 6.24 -1.31
C ILE A 74 32.92 7.74 -1.46
N SER A 75 33.37 8.19 -2.64
CA SER A 75 33.60 9.60 -2.91
C SER A 75 32.31 10.43 -2.88
N LEU A 76 31.18 9.86 -3.32
CA LEU A 76 29.85 10.49 -3.25
C LEU A 76 29.41 10.63 -1.79
N ILE A 77 29.51 9.57 -0.98
CA ILE A 77 29.16 9.63 0.46
C ILE A 77 29.95 10.74 1.17
N ARG A 78 31.24 10.89 0.86
CA ARG A 78 32.08 11.96 1.43
C ARG A 78 31.63 13.36 1.01
N GLN A 79 31.14 13.53 -0.22
CA GLN A 79 30.63 14.81 -0.71
C GLN A 79 29.30 15.20 -0.03
N LEU A 80 28.57 14.22 0.52
CA LEU A 80 27.34 14.45 1.26
C LEU A 80 27.57 14.86 2.73
N LEU A 81 28.81 14.81 3.25
CA LEU A 81 29.09 15.21 4.63
C LEU A 81 28.59 16.65 4.90
N PRO A 82 27.83 16.89 5.98
CA PRO A 82 27.36 18.22 6.30
C PRO A 82 28.54 19.19 6.43
N GLN A 83 28.60 20.19 5.56
CA GLN A 83 29.57 21.27 5.73
C GLN A 83 29.08 22.14 6.89
N GLY A 84 29.89 22.26 7.94
CA GLY A 84 29.59 23.14 9.07
C GLY A 84 29.20 24.53 8.55
N SER A 85 28.17 25.13 9.17
CA SER A 85 27.59 26.44 8.85
C SER A 85 28.56 27.38 8.13
N ASN A 86 28.19 27.83 6.93
CA ASN A 86 28.93 28.74 6.05
C ASN A 86 29.55 29.97 6.76
N ALA A 87 30.67 29.79 7.45
CA ALA A 87 31.52 30.88 7.94
C ALA A 87 32.70 31.15 6.98
N GLU A 88 32.98 30.23 6.06
CA GLU A 88 34.14 30.32 5.17
C GLU A 88 33.83 30.96 3.81
N LYS A 89 32.56 31.06 3.41
CA LYS A 89 32.17 31.71 2.14
C LYS A 89 32.20 33.25 2.19
N GLU A 90 32.27 33.87 3.37
CA GLU A 90 32.41 35.33 3.50
C GLU A 90 33.86 35.86 3.45
N PHE A 91 34.87 34.97 3.50
CA PHE A 91 36.28 35.41 3.52
C PHE A 91 36.90 35.58 2.13
N SER A 92 36.32 35.01 1.06
CA SER A 92 36.85 35.12 -0.31
C SER A 92 36.34 36.33 -1.10
N VAL A 93 35.36 37.10 -0.59
CA VAL A 93 34.84 38.30 -1.27
C VAL A 93 35.62 39.57 -0.92
N LYS A 94 36.56 39.52 0.03
CA LYS A 94 37.36 40.69 0.46
C LYS A 94 38.84 40.59 0.11
N GLN A 95 39.16 40.25 -1.14
CA GLN A 95 40.46 40.58 -1.72
C GLN A 95 40.31 40.91 -3.22
N GLY A 96 40.04 42.18 -3.50
CA GLY A 96 40.00 42.76 -4.85
C GLY A 96 39.65 44.24 -4.80
N VAL A 97 40.63 45.09 -5.11
CA VAL A 97 40.67 46.56 -5.07
C VAL A 97 39.80 47.18 -6.22
N PRO A 98 39.36 48.46 -6.15
CA PRO A 98 38.07 48.90 -6.69
C PRO A 98 38.10 49.63 -8.05
N GLU A 99 36.88 49.75 -8.60
CA GLU A 99 36.32 50.70 -9.59
C GLU A 99 36.86 50.71 -11.04
N GLU A 100 35.94 50.50 -12.00
CA GLU A 100 35.61 51.56 -12.97
C GLU A 100 34.15 51.43 -13.43
N LYS A 101 33.45 52.58 -13.44
CA LYS A 101 32.10 52.77 -13.98
C LYS A 101 32.19 52.81 -15.50
N ASP A 102 31.40 51.99 -16.18
CA ASP A 102 30.90 52.34 -17.50
C ASP A 102 29.42 51.94 -17.63
N ALA A 103 28.60 52.94 -17.88
CA ALA A 103 27.20 52.80 -18.20
C ALA A 103 27.07 52.64 -19.72
N ASN A 104 26.62 51.48 -20.20
CA ASN A 104 25.69 51.48 -21.33
C ASN A 104 24.86 50.19 -21.46
N SER A 105 23.62 50.42 -21.87
CA SER A 105 22.50 49.50 -22.07
C SER A 105 22.71 48.48 -23.19
N SER A 106 22.36 47.21 -22.94
CA SER A 106 21.61 46.39 -23.91
C SER A 106 20.95 45.18 -23.24
N ASN A 107 19.65 45.01 -23.52
CA ASN A 107 18.87 43.80 -23.26
C ASN A 107 19.64 42.53 -23.65
N GLY A 108 19.91 41.69 -22.66
CA GLY A 108 20.19 40.28 -22.85
C GLY A 108 19.30 39.52 -21.90
N GLU A 109 18.46 38.63 -22.43
CA GLU A 109 17.88 37.54 -21.65
C GLU A 109 19.02 36.90 -20.86
N SER A 110 18.98 37.05 -19.54
CA SER A 110 19.84 36.26 -18.67
C SER A 110 19.28 34.85 -18.69
N THR A 111 19.68 34.06 -19.69
CA THR A 111 19.68 32.61 -19.58
C THR A 111 20.65 32.28 -18.45
N GLN A 112 20.11 32.24 -17.22
CA GLN A 112 20.84 31.76 -16.06
C GLN A 112 21.27 30.33 -16.38
N PRO A 113 22.58 30.00 -16.35
CA PRO A 113 22.99 28.61 -16.44
C PRO A 113 22.39 27.88 -15.24
N ASP A 114 21.80 26.71 -15.50
CA ASP A 114 21.30 25.75 -14.51
C ASP A 114 22.48 25.29 -13.64
N TYR A 115 22.87 26.11 -12.66
CA TYR A 115 23.92 25.79 -11.69
C TYR A 115 23.31 24.82 -10.68
N LYS A 116 23.22 23.54 -11.06
CA LYS A 116 22.84 22.48 -10.12
C LYS A 116 23.83 22.47 -8.97
N ASP A 117 23.31 22.45 -7.74
CA ASP A 117 24.12 22.35 -6.54
C ASP A 117 24.94 21.05 -6.61
N PRO A 118 26.29 21.11 -6.55
CA PRO A 118 27.12 19.91 -6.59
C PRO A 118 26.76 18.87 -5.52
N TRP A 119 26.24 19.31 -4.37
CA TRP A 119 25.74 18.40 -3.35
C TRP A 119 24.51 17.64 -3.86
N GLU A 120 23.56 18.33 -4.49
CA GLU A 120 22.33 17.76 -5.01
C GLU A 120 22.62 16.75 -6.13
N GLU A 121 23.54 17.07 -7.04
CA GLU A 121 23.96 16.15 -8.10
C GLU A 121 24.55 14.86 -7.51
N CYS A 122 25.47 14.97 -6.54
CA CYS A 122 26.03 13.81 -5.87
C CYS A 122 24.97 13.00 -5.12
N GLY A 123 24.04 13.68 -4.46
CA GLY A 123 22.96 13.07 -3.70
C GLY A 123 21.99 12.29 -4.59
N CYS A 124 21.62 12.85 -5.76
CA CYS A 124 20.77 12.16 -6.72
C CYS A 124 21.45 10.89 -7.28
N ILE A 125 22.74 10.97 -7.61
CA ILE A 125 23.50 9.79 -8.07
C ILE A 125 23.54 8.72 -6.98
N LEU A 126 23.78 9.13 -5.72
CA LEU A 126 23.79 8.18 -4.60
C LEU A 126 22.41 7.56 -4.36
N TRP A 127 21.33 8.33 -4.54
CA TRP A 127 19.95 7.83 -4.50
C TRP A 127 19.73 6.74 -5.55
N ASP A 128 20.10 6.98 -6.81
CA ASP A 128 19.97 5.99 -7.88
C ASP A 128 20.77 4.72 -7.57
N LEU A 129 22.01 4.88 -7.11
CA LEU A 129 22.88 3.74 -6.75
C LEU A 129 22.30 2.92 -5.59
N ALA A 130 21.61 3.54 -4.64
CA ALA A 130 21.05 2.84 -3.47
C ALA A 130 19.96 1.82 -3.85
N ALA A 131 19.39 1.90 -5.05
CA ALA A 131 18.47 0.87 -5.56
C ALA A 131 19.17 -0.46 -5.86
N SER A 132 20.49 -0.46 -6.06
CA SER A 132 21.29 -1.67 -6.28
C SER A 132 21.76 -2.27 -4.96
N LYS A 133 21.46 -3.55 -4.72
CA LYS A 133 21.82 -4.23 -3.45
C LYS A 133 23.32 -4.21 -3.13
N PRO A 134 24.25 -4.54 -4.05
CA PRO A 134 25.68 -4.45 -3.78
C PRO A 134 26.14 -3.02 -3.42
N GLN A 135 25.55 -2.00 -4.05
CA GLN A 135 25.86 -0.60 -3.75
C GLN A 135 25.29 -0.18 -2.40
N ALA A 136 24.06 -0.58 -2.07
CA ALA A 136 23.47 -0.35 -0.77
C ALA A 136 24.30 -0.98 0.37
N GLU A 137 24.78 -2.22 0.18
CA GLU A 137 25.69 -2.88 1.13
C GLU A 137 27.01 -2.12 1.29
N LEU A 138 27.61 -1.66 0.18
CA LEU A 138 28.80 -0.82 0.21
C LEU A 138 28.55 0.50 0.97
N MET A 139 27.42 1.17 0.73
CA MET A 139 27.06 2.41 1.42
C MET A 139 26.90 2.21 2.92
N MET A 140 26.20 1.16 3.33
CA MET A 140 26.02 0.77 4.73
C MET A 140 27.37 0.52 5.42
N ASN A 141 28.30 -0.14 4.74
CA ASN A 141 29.66 -0.37 5.24
C ASN A 141 30.52 0.91 5.30
N ASN A 142 30.06 2.02 4.71
CA ASN A 142 30.78 3.30 4.65
C ASN A 142 30.01 4.45 5.32
N LEU A 143 29.27 4.15 6.40
CA LEU A 143 28.64 5.12 7.30
C LEU A 143 27.62 6.04 6.62
N VAL A 144 26.93 5.56 5.58
CA VAL A 144 25.92 6.38 4.88
C VAL A 144 24.81 6.83 5.83
N LEU A 145 24.37 5.98 6.76
CA LEU A 145 23.26 6.31 7.67
C LEU A 145 23.59 7.49 8.57
N GLU A 146 24.81 7.55 9.08
CA GLU A 146 25.29 8.66 9.89
C GLU A 146 25.31 9.97 9.10
N VAL A 147 25.73 9.92 7.83
CA VAL A 147 25.72 11.08 6.93
C VAL A 147 24.31 11.55 6.64
N LEU A 148 23.39 10.64 6.31
CA LEU A 148 22.00 10.96 6.02
C LEU A 148 21.30 11.57 7.24
N LEU A 149 21.47 10.94 8.41
CA LEU A 149 20.91 11.44 9.66
C LEU A 149 21.46 12.81 10.02
N ALA A 150 22.76 13.04 9.89
CA ALA A 150 23.34 14.35 10.18
C ALA A 150 22.77 15.44 9.26
N ASN A 151 22.57 15.14 7.97
CA ASN A 151 21.94 16.08 7.05
C ASN A 151 20.47 16.37 7.42
N LEU A 152 19.68 15.35 7.75
CA LEU A 152 18.27 15.52 8.17
C LEU A 152 18.12 16.46 9.38
N HIS A 153 19.08 16.46 10.29
CA HIS A 153 19.10 17.34 11.46
C HIS A 153 19.59 18.77 11.15
N VAL A 154 20.63 18.91 10.32
CA VAL A 154 21.33 20.20 10.15
C VAL A 154 20.72 21.05 9.05
N THR A 155 20.26 20.43 7.96
CA THR A 155 19.79 21.18 6.79
C THR A 155 18.39 21.72 6.96
N GLN A 156 18.14 22.90 6.38
CA GLN A 156 16.79 23.46 6.21
C GLN A 156 16.28 23.31 4.77
N SER A 157 17.09 22.75 3.86
CA SER A 157 16.71 22.57 2.47
C SER A 157 15.78 21.36 2.31
N PRO A 158 14.53 21.53 1.85
CA PRO A 158 13.63 20.41 1.60
C PRO A 158 14.21 19.42 0.59
N ARG A 159 14.88 19.91 -0.46
CA ARG A 159 15.51 19.06 -1.47
C ARG A 159 16.60 18.14 -0.90
N VAL A 160 17.42 18.65 0.02
CA VAL A 160 18.45 17.86 0.71
C VAL A 160 17.80 16.77 1.56
N LYS A 161 16.72 17.11 2.29
CA LYS A 161 15.98 16.16 3.11
C LYS A 161 15.30 15.09 2.28
N GLU A 162 14.64 15.48 1.20
CA GLU A 162 14.01 14.59 0.22
C GLU A 162 15.03 13.57 -0.30
N ILE A 163 16.20 14.01 -0.75
CA ILE A 163 17.27 13.11 -1.22
C ILE A 163 17.71 12.15 -0.13
N CYS A 164 17.89 12.65 1.10
CA CYS A 164 18.31 11.81 2.21
C CYS A 164 17.27 10.72 2.55
N LEU A 165 15.99 11.10 2.59
CA LEU A 165 14.86 10.19 2.79
C LEU A 165 14.72 9.20 1.64
N GLY A 166 14.98 9.65 0.41
CA GLY A 166 14.96 8.83 -0.79
C GLY A 166 16.01 7.72 -0.79
N ILE A 167 17.25 8.07 -0.42
CA ILE A 167 18.34 7.11 -0.21
C ILE A 167 17.92 6.11 0.89
N LEU A 168 17.44 6.58 2.05
CA LEU A 168 16.96 5.71 3.13
C LEU A 168 15.86 4.74 2.65
N GLY A 169 14.90 5.23 1.89
CA GLY A 169 13.82 4.41 1.32
C GLY A 169 14.34 3.31 0.42
N ASN A 170 15.35 3.58 -0.42
CA ASN A 170 15.95 2.55 -1.26
C ASN A 170 16.75 1.53 -0.44
N LEU A 171 17.49 1.98 0.59
CA LEU A 171 18.21 1.09 1.49
C LEU A 171 17.26 0.13 2.23
N ALA A 172 16.09 0.64 2.66
CA ALA A 172 15.08 -0.15 3.37
C ALA A 172 14.42 -1.24 2.52
N CYS A 173 14.45 -1.13 1.19
CA CYS A 173 13.95 -2.16 0.28
C CYS A 173 14.81 -3.43 0.24
N HIS A 174 16.05 -3.37 0.75
CA HIS A 174 16.95 -4.53 0.76
C HIS A 174 16.80 -5.32 2.06
N GLU A 175 16.23 -6.52 1.97
CA GLU A 175 15.94 -7.38 3.12
C GLU A 175 17.18 -7.68 4.00
N SER A 176 18.37 -7.80 3.38
CA SER A 176 19.63 -8.01 4.12
C SER A 176 20.04 -6.83 5.00
N LEU A 177 19.55 -5.61 4.71
CA LEU A 177 19.97 -4.37 5.36
C LEU A 177 18.95 -3.85 6.39
N VAL A 178 17.67 -4.17 6.23
CA VAL A 178 16.59 -3.53 6.99
C VAL A 178 16.72 -3.66 8.52
N ASN A 179 17.26 -4.78 9.00
CA ASN A 179 17.55 -5.00 10.42
C ASN A 179 18.67 -4.07 10.92
N ALA A 180 19.75 -3.96 10.16
CA ALA A 180 20.87 -3.08 10.51
C ALA A 180 20.46 -1.60 10.48
N ILE A 181 19.64 -1.21 9.50
CA ILE A 181 19.04 0.11 9.39
C ILE A 181 18.20 0.39 10.65
N SER A 182 17.26 -0.49 11.00
CA SER A 182 16.36 -0.26 12.14
C SER A 182 17.04 -0.27 13.50
N LEU A 183 18.17 -0.96 13.64
CA LEU A 183 18.98 -0.93 14.86
C LEU A 183 19.88 0.31 14.96
N HIS A 184 20.01 1.11 13.89
CA HIS A 184 20.84 2.31 13.92
C HIS A 184 20.25 3.34 14.89
N ASN A 185 21.07 3.74 15.87
CA ASN A 185 20.63 4.62 16.94
C ASN A 185 20.08 5.95 16.40
N GLY A 186 18.93 6.37 16.93
CA GLY A 186 18.27 7.61 16.54
C GLY A 186 17.57 7.60 15.18
N LEU A 187 17.69 6.54 14.36
CA LEU A 187 17.09 6.52 13.02
C LEU A 187 15.56 6.67 13.08
N THR A 188 14.89 5.81 13.85
CA THR A 188 13.42 5.82 13.95
C THR A 188 12.89 7.18 14.38
N ALA A 189 13.44 7.77 15.45
CA ALA A 189 13.04 9.10 15.90
C ALA A 189 13.27 10.16 14.82
N THR A 190 14.44 10.17 14.18
CA THR A 190 14.77 11.16 13.14
C THR A 190 13.83 11.10 11.94
N VAL A 191 13.50 9.89 11.48
CA VAL A 191 12.57 9.70 10.35
C VAL A 191 11.16 10.13 10.72
N LEU A 192 10.67 9.74 11.91
CA LEU A 192 9.33 10.12 12.37
C LEU A 192 9.21 11.63 12.61
N ASP A 193 10.27 12.30 13.08
CA ASP A 193 10.29 13.76 13.20
C ASP A 193 10.09 14.45 11.83
N GLN A 194 10.47 13.80 10.71
CA GLN A 194 10.26 14.38 9.39
C GLN A 194 8.78 14.36 8.95
N LEU A 195 7.89 13.60 9.60
CA LEU A 195 6.44 13.63 9.31
C LEU A 195 5.83 15.02 9.56
N PHE A 196 6.50 15.87 10.33
CA PHE A 196 6.08 17.24 10.64
C PHE A 196 6.58 18.29 9.64
N LEU A 197 7.25 17.87 8.55
CA LEU A 197 7.52 18.74 7.41
C LEU A 197 6.24 18.95 6.58
N ASP A 198 6.14 20.09 5.90
CA ASP A 198 5.03 20.40 4.99
C ASP A 198 5.37 20.15 3.52
N ASP A 199 6.63 19.86 3.21
CA ASP A 199 7.08 19.59 1.84
C ASP A 199 6.58 18.21 1.36
N SER A 200 5.82 18.20 0.27
CA SER A 200 5.16 16.98 -0.22
C SER A 200 6.14 15.93 -0.73
N ALA A 201 7.30 16.34 -1.25
CA ALA A 201 8.30 15.40 -1.76
C ALA A 201 8.98 14.66 -0.61
N CYS A 202 9.36 15.39 0.45
CA CYS A 202 9.85 14.79 1.70
C CYS A 202 8.83 13.82 2.30
N LEU A 203 7.57 14.24 2.42
CA LEU A 203 6.50 13.39 2.95
C LEU A 203 6.30 12.13 2.11
N SER A 204 6.36 12.24 0.77
CA SER A 204 6.23 11.08 -0.13
C SER A 204 7.31 10.03 0.15
N GLU A 205 8.56 10.47 0.32
CA GLU A 205 9.67 9.57 0.63
C GLU A 205 9.57 8.95 2.03
N ILE A 206 9.04 9.68 3.01
CA ILE A 206 8.77 9.13 4.36
C ILE A 206 7.71 8.04 4.28
N PHE A 207 6.57 8.30 3.64
CA PHE A 207 5.52 7.28 3.51
C PHE A 207 5.99 6.07 2.70
N ARG A 208 6.79 6.27 1.65
CA ARG A 208 7.43 5.18 0.90
C ARG A 208 8.37 4.36 1.80
N PHE A 209 9.21 5.02 2.59
CA PHE A 209 10.09 4.35 3.55
C PHE A 209 9.30 3.57 4.60
N LEU A 210 8.26 4.18 5.19
CA LEU A 210 7.40 3.55 6.20
C LEU A 210 6.70 2.31 5.63
N ALA A 211 6.13 2.42 4.43
CA ALA A 211 5.52 1.29 3.75
C ALA A 211 6.54 0.18 3.44
N ALA A 212 7.79 0.52 3.11
CA ALA A 212 8.85 -0.47 2.91
C ALA A 212 9.18 -1.21 4.22
N VAL A 213 9.46 -0.51 5.32
CA VAL A 213 9.84 -1.15 6.59
C VAL A 213 8.69 -1.98 7.19
N LEU A 214 7.44 -1.54 7.03
CA LEU A 214 6.26 -2.29 7.49
C LEU A 214 6.02 -3.59 6.71
N ARG A 215 6.67 -3.82 5.57
CA ARG A 215 6.62 -5.10 4.82
C ARG A 215 7.71 -6.10 5.24
N THR A 216 8.57 -5.72 6.17
CA THR A 216 9.75 -6.51 6.54
C THR A 216 9.68 -7.09 7.95
N SER A 217 10.74 -7.80 8.35
CA SER A 217 10.89 -8.40 9.68
C SER A 217 10.94 -7.38 10.84
N VAL A 218 11.13 -6.08 10.56
CA VAL A 218 11.11 -5.00 11.58
C VAL A 218 9.76 -4.29 11.69
N SER A 219 8.73 -4.79 10.99
CA SER A 219 7.42 -4.14 10.90
C SER A 219 6.78 -3.83 12.26
N VAL A 220 6.88 -4.75 13.22
CA VAL A 220 6.32 -4.58 14.57
C VAL A 220 6.95 -3.39 15.31
N SER A 221 8.27 -3.25 15.30
CA SER A 221 8.94 -2.16 16.04
C SER A 221 8.63 -0.79 15.44
N TRP A 222 8.51 -0.71 14.11
CA TRP A 222 8.09 0.52 13.43
C TRP A 222 6.60 0.83 13.66
N ALA A 223 5.74 -0.19 13.70
CA ALA A 223 4.33 -0.02 14.05
C ALA A 223 4.17 0.52 15.48
N GLU A 224 4.92 -0.02 16.44
CA GLU A 224 4.91 0.49 17.82
C GLU A 224 5.41 1.94 17.92
N ALA A 225 6.43 2.30 17.13
CA ALA A 225 6.96 3.67 17.11
C ALA A 225 5.97 4.69 16.53
N LEU A 226 5.02 4.25 15.71
CA LEU A 226 3.96 5.10 15.12
C LEU A 226 2.76 5.32 16.05
N LEU A 227 2.65 4.57 17.15
CA LEU A 227 1.50 4.63 18.08
C LEU A 227 1.22 5.99 18.76
N PRO A 228 2.20 6.89 19.03
CA PRO A 228 1.89 8.17 19.66
C PRO A 228 0.78 8.94 18.94
N ASP A 229 -0.19 9.45 19.71
CA ASP A 229 -1.40 10.11 19.17
C ASP A 229 -1.05 11.30 18.26
N GLU A 230 0.04 12.02 18.55
CA GLU A 230 0.52 13.14 17.73
C GLU A 230 0.96 12.69 16.33
N ILE A 231 1.61 11.52 16.23
CA ILE A 231 2.07 10.94 14.97
C ILE A 231 0.87 10.45 14.16
N LEU A 232 -0.01 9.68 14.78
CA LEU A 232 -1.24 9.19 14.12
C LEU A 232 -2.11 10.34 13.63
N SER A 233 -2.26 11.38 14.44
CA SER A 233 -3.01 12.59 14.06
C SER A 233 -2.33 13.33 12.92
N ARG A 234 -0.99 13.43 12.90
CA ARG A 234 -0.26 14.02 11.78
C ARG A 234 -0.46 13.23 10.49
N ILE A 235 -0.37 11.91 10.55
CA ILE A 235 -0.62 11.03 9.39
C ILE A 235 -2.03 11.28 8.82
N LEU A 236 -3.06 11.27 9.66
CA LEU A 236 -4.43 11.51 9.19
C LEU A 236 -4.68 12.94 8.71
N TRP A 237 -4.01 13.92 9.31
CA TRP A 237 -4.04 15.28 8.80
C TRP A 237 -3.47 15.35 7.38
N ILE A 238 -2.38 14.63 7.08
CA ILE A 238 -1.81 14.56 5.73
C ILE A 238 -2.80 13.87 4.77
N VAL A 239 -3.40 12.74 5.16
CA VAL A 239 -4.44 12.04 4.38
C VAL A 239 -5.57 12.99 4.00
N GLY A 240 -6.06 13.78 4.96
CA GLY A 240 -7.21 14.65 4.74
C GLY A 240 -6.92 15.97 4.02
N ASN A 241 -5.66 16.35 3.83
CA ASN A 241 -5.30 17.68 3.31
C ASN A 241 -4.35 17.66 2.11
N THR A 242 -3.83 16.49 1.69
CA THR A 242 -2.96 16.44 0.52
C THR A 242 -3.71 16.73 -0.79
N LEU A 243 -3.13 17.60 -1.62
CA LEU A 243 -3.56 17.83 -3.02
C LEU A 243 -2.50 17.33 -4.01
N ASN A 244 -1.41 16.75 -3.52
CA ASN A 244 -0.32 16.21 -4.34
C ASN A 244 -0.63 14.72 -4.62
N SER A 245 -0.72 14.36 -5.90
CA SER A 245 -1.07 13.00 -6.33
C SER A 245 -0.02 11.96 -5.94
N THR A 246 1.26 12.29 -6.03
CA THR A 246 2.35 11.40 -5.60
C THR A 246 2.30 11.14 -4.09
N LEU A 247 2.11 12.18 -3.28
CA LEU A 247 1.96 12.02 -1.83
C LEU A 247 0.72 11.20 -1.50
N LEU A 248 -0.40 11.45 -2.17
CA LEU A 248 -1.62 10.68 -2.01
C LEU A 248 -1.38 9.19 -2.29
N GLU A 249 -0.71 8.87 -3.40
CA GLU A 249 -0.31 7.50 -3.75
C GLU A 249 0.51 6.83 -2.64
N LYS A 250 1.54 7.51 -2.12
CA LYS A 250 2.41 6.94 -1.09
C LYS A 250 1.71 6.79 0.26
N VAL A 251 0.81 7.71 0.61
CA VAL A 251 0.00 7.62 1.83
C VAL A 251 -0.97 6.44 1.75
N ILE A 252 -1.64 6.25 0.61
CA ILE A 252 -2.54 5.11 0.42
C ILE A 252 -1.75 3.79 0.41
N ASP A 253 -0.61 3.72 -0.28
CA ASP A 253 0.28 2.53 -0.24
C ASP A 253 0.70 2.17 1.19
N PHE A 254 1.06 3.17 1.99
CA PHE A 254 1.37 2.99 3.42
C PHE A 254 0.17 2.46 4.20
N LEU A 255 -1.03 3.03 4.02
CA LEU A 255 -2.22 2.60 4.74
C LEU A 255 -2.70 1.21 4.32
N SER A 256 -2.64 0.86 3.04
CA SER A 256 -2.88 -0.50 2.55
C SER A 256 -1.87 -1.48 3.16
N THR A 257 -0.59 -1.10 3.25
CA THR A 257 0.41 -1.92 3.95
C THR A 257 0.07 -2.19 5.41
N VAL A 258 -0.51 -1.21 6.12
CA VAL A 258 -0.98 -1.38 7.50
C VAL A 258 -2.11 -2.41 7.59
N ILE A 259 -2.94 -2.52 6.55
CA ILE A 259 -4.05 -3.47 6.47
C ILE A 259 -3.57 -4.87 6.05
N ASP A 260 -2.60 -4.94 5.14
CA ASP A 260 -2.13 -6.19 4.55
C ASP A 260 -1.22 -7.00 5.51
N ASN A 261 -0.43 -6.31 6.32
CA ASN A 261 0.44 -6.96 7.30
C ASN A 261 -0.32 -7.19 8.61
N GLN A 262 -0.73 -8.43 8.88
CA GLN A 262 -1.51 -8.82 10.05
C GLN A 262 -0.89 -8.36 11.40
N ASP A 263 0.43 -8.44 11.56
CA ASP A 263 1.09 -8.02 12.81
C ASP A 263 0.97 -6.51 13.00
N VAL A 264 1.10 -5.75 11.92
CA VAL A 264 0.94 -4.28 11.92
C VAL A 264 -0.53 -3.90 12.09
N THR A 265 -1.45 -4.59 11.43
CA THR A 265 -2.90 -4.34 11.53
C THR A 265 -3.37 -4.41 12.97
N VAL A 266 -2.93 -5.45 13.71
CA VAL A 266 -3.29 -5.64 15.12
C VAL A 266 -2.82 -4.46 16.00
N ILE A 267 -1.70 -3.82 15.63
CA ILE A 267 -1.12 -2.70 16.38
C ILE A 267 -1.78 -1.37 16.00
N LEU A 268 -1.87 -1.06 14.71
CA LEU A 268 -2.16 0.29 14.22
C LEU A 268 -3.61 0.53 13.79
N LEU A 269 -4.35 -0.50 13.35
CA LEU A 269 -5.66 -0.28 12.73
C LEU A 269 -6.66 0.35 13.71
N GLN A 270 -6.77 -0.19 14.93
CA GLN A 270 -7.71 0.35 15.93
C GLN A 270 -7.34 1.77 16.38
N PRO A 271 -6.08 2.10 16.71
CA PRO A 271 -5.66 3.47 16.94
C PRO A 271 -5.98 4.42 15.79
N LEU A 272 -5.72 4.03 14.54
CA LEU A 272 -6.02 4.83 13.35
C LEU A 272 -7.53 5.06 13.17
N ILE A 273 -8.37 4.04 13.39
CA ILE A 273 -9.83 4.20 13.37
C ILE A 273 -10.26 5.21 14.44
N LYS A 274 -9.70 5.11 15.66
CA LYS A 274 -10.02 5.99 16.79
C LYS A 274 -9.66 7.46 16.51
N VAL A 275 -8.52 7.73 15.87
CA VAL A 275 -8.14 9.11 15.47
C VAL A 275 -8.85 9.59 14.20
N GLY A 276 -9.60 8.71 13.53
CA GLY A 276 -10.57 9.09 12.50
C GLY A 276 -10.21 8.69 11.07
N LEU A 277 -9.40 7.64 10.86
CA LEU A 277 -8.98 7.16 9.53
C LEU A 277 -10.15 7.09 8.55
N ILE A 278 -11.22 6.39 8.94
CA ILE A 278 -12.40 6.16 8.11
C ILE A 278 -13.05 7.48 7.66
N ASN A 279 -13.22 8.44 8.58
CA ASN A 279 -13.86 9.72 8.26
C ASN A 279 -13.00 10.58 7.32
N HIS A 280 -11.67 10.57 7.49
CA HIS A 280 -10.76 11.32 6.62
C HIS A 280 -10.73 10.72 5.21
N THR A 281 -10.66 9.38 5.09
CA THR A 281 -10.71 8.70 3.80
C THR A 281 -12.05 8.93 3.07
N ILE A 282 -13.18 8.88 3.79
CA ILE A 282 -14.50 9.20 3.21
C ILE A 282 -14.56 10.67 2.73
N SER A 283 -14.02 11.62 3.51
CA SER A 283 -13.99 13.04 3.11
C SER A 283 -13.13 13.27 1.88
N LEU A 284 -12.02 12.53 1.77
CA LEU A 284 -11.14 12.54 0.61
C LEU A 284 -11.85 12.00 -0.64
N LEU A 285 -12.58 10.87 -0.50
CA LEU A 285 -13.42 10.33 -1.57
C LEU A 285 -14.47 11.35 -2.03
N ALA A 286 -15.19 11.96 -1.09
CA ALA A 286 -16.21 12.96 -1.40
C ALA A 286 -15.63 14.13 -2.21
N SER A 287 -14.48 14.65 -1.76
CA SER A 287 -13.80 15.78 -2.40
C SER A 287 -13.34 15.44 -3.82
N GLU A 288 -12.77 14.25 -4.03
CA GLU A 288 -12.29 13.84 -5.36
C GLU A 288 -13.46 13.49 -6.30
N ALA A 289 -14.54 12.91 -5.78
CA ALA A 289 -15.77 12.64 -6.54
C ALA A 289 -16.46 13.95 -7.00
N GLU A 290 -16.50 14.98 -6.15
CA GLU A 290 -17.03 16.30 -6.53
C GLU A 290 -16.20 16.96 -7.63
N LYS A 291 -14.87 16.91 -7.50
CA LYS A 291 -13.93 17.47 -8.48
C LYS A 291 -14.04 16.81 -9.86
N SER A 292 -14.21 15.50 -9.89
CA SER A 292 -14.33 14.70 -11.11
C SER A 292 -15.71 14.76 -11.76
N SER A 293 -16.74 15.26 -11.06
CA SER A 293 -18.13 15.36 -11.54
C SER A 293 -18.47 16.66 -12.29
N ASN A 294 -17.50 17.56 -12.52
CA ASN A 294 -17.77 18.81 -13.23
C ASN A 294 -18.25 18.52 -14.67
N GLU A 295 -19.42 19.07 -15.05
CA GLU A 295 -20.13 18.87 -16.33
C GLU A 295 -21.06 17.64 -16.47
N GLY A 296 -21.36 16.92 -15.38
CA GLY A 296 -22.33 15.81 -15.41
C GLY A 296 -21.79 14.51 -15.99
N LYS A 297 -20.47 14.45 -16.14
CA LYS A 297 -19.67 13.24 -16.38
C LYS A 297 -18.68 13.10 -15.23
N LEU A 298 -18.30 11.86 -14.92
CA LEU A 298 -17.21 11.57 -13.98
C LEU A 298 -15.96 11.29 -14.82
N ASP A 299 -15.04 12.24 -14.84
CA ASP A 299 -13.75 12.05 -15.51
C ASP A 299 -12.92 11.01 -14.75
N ARG A 300 -12.22 10.13 -15.49
CA ARG A 300 -11.29 9.18 -14.88
C ARG A 300 -10.20 9.95 -14.14
N SER A 301 -10.15 9.77 -12.84
CA SER A 301 -9.09 10.29 -11.98
C SER A 301 -8.38 9.11 -11.36
N ASP A 302 -7.09 8.93 -11.66
CA ASP A 302 -6.25 7.90 -11.03
C ASP A 302 -6.31 8.01 -9.50
N SER A 303 -6.50 9.23 -8.97
CA SER A 303 -6.69 9.48 -7.55
C SER A 303 -8.03 8.93 -7.04
N LEU A 304 -9.11 9.09 -7.80
CA LEU A 304 -10.42 8.54 -7.43
C LEU A 304 -10.39 7.02 -7.42
N ASP A 305 -9.73 6.38 -8.39
CA ASP A 305 -9.62 4.91 -8.46
C ASP A 305 -8.85 4.41 -7.23
N LEU A 306 -7.71 5.04 -6.95
CA LEU A 306 -6.88 4.73 -5.81
C LEU A 306 -7.63 4.85 -4.48
N ILE A 307 -8.38 5.95 -4.28
CA ILE A 307 -9.17 6.16 -3.05
C ILE A 307 -10.31 5.13 -2.94
N LEU A 308 -11.00 4.82 -4.04
CA LEU A 308 -12.09 3.84 -4.04
C LEU A 308 -11.61 2.43 -3.76
N ASN A 309 -10.47 2.02 -4.34
CA ASN A 309 -9.85 0.74 -4.05
C ASN A 309 -9.47 0.64 -2.57
N PHE A 310 -8.89 1.69 -2.00
CA PHE A 310 -8.56 1.70 -0.57
C PHE A 310 -9.81 1.65 0.34
N ILE A 311 -10.90 2.33 -0.05
CA ILE A 311 -12.19 2.23 0.64
C ILE A 311 -12.80 0.84 0.51
N GLU A 312 -12.61 0.17 -0.63
CA GLU A 312 -12.99 -1.22 -0.83
C GLU A 312 -12.25 -2.14 0.15
N GLU A 313 -10.92 -2.03 0.23
CA GLU A 313 -10.07 -2.75 1.18
C GLU A 313 -10.54 -2.54 2.62
N LEU A 314 -10.74 -1.27 3.03
CA LEU A 314 -11.27 -0.94 4.35
C LEU A 314 -12.65 -1.57 4.60
N SER A 315 -13.55 -1.53 3.61
CA SER A 315 -14.90 -2.06 3.76
C SER A 315 -14.93 -3.58 3.99
N ALA A 316 -13.90 -4.30 3.55
CA ALA A 316 -13.79 -5.75 3.77
C ALA A 316 -13.45 -6.12 5.22
N ILE A 317 -13.05 -5.14 6.04
CA ILE A 317 -12.68 -5.35 7.45
C ILE A 317 -13.86 -5.01 8.36
N ASP A 318 -14.32 -5.96 9.18
CA ASP A 318 -15.49 -5.83 10.05
C ASP A 318 -15.48 -4.54 10.91
N SER A 319 -14.34 -4.21 11.52
CA SER A 319 -14.22 -3.01 12.36
C SER A 319 -14.37 -1.70 11.59
N CYS A 320 -14.01 -1.70 10.31
CA CYS A 320 -14.13 -0.54 9.43
C CYS A 320 -15.54 -0.48 8.83
N SER A 321 -16.07 -1.60 8.32
CA SER A 321 -17.43 -1.73 7.78
C SER A 321 -18.48 -1.23 8.77
N GLY A 322 -18.36 -1.61 10.05
CA GLY A 322 -19.24 -1.13 11.12
C GLY A 322 -19.29 0.40 11.21
N VAL A 323 -18.13 1.08 11.16
CA VAL A 323 -18.03 2.55 11.19
C VAL A 323 -18.55 3.16 9.88
N MET A 324 -18.15 2.61 8.73
CA MET A 324 -18.56 3.06 7.40
C MET A 324 -20.07 2.99 7.20
N SER A 325 -20.73 1.96 7.73
CA SER A 325 -22.19 1.79 7.66
C SER A 325 -22.96 2.91 8.35
N GLN A 326 -22.34 3.67 9.25
CA GLN A 326 -22.97 4.81 9.96
C GLN A 326 -22.70 6.15 9.27
N SER A 327 -21.90 6.17 8.20
CA SER A 327 -21.52 7.42 7.52
C SER A 327 -22.53 7.80 6.43
N ASP A 328 -23.37 8.80 6.73
CA ASP A 328 -24.29 9.37 5.74
C ASP A 328 -23.54 9.94 4.53
N LEU A 329 -22.35 10.53 4.74
CA LEU A 329 -21.52 11.10 3.68
C LEU A 329 -21.07 10.01 2.69
N LEU A 330 -20.57 8.87 3.18
CA LEU A 330 -20.18 7.76 2.32
C LEU A 330 -21.36 7.25 1.51
N ILE A 331 -22.52 7.04 2.16
CA ILE A 331 -23.73 6.56 1.48
C ILE A 331 -24.15 7.53 0.38
N GLN A 332 -24.12 8.84 0.65
CA GLN A 332 -24.46 9.87 -0.35
C GLN A 332 -23.49 9.83 -1.55
N VAL A 333 -22.18 9.70 -1.31
CA VAL A 333 -21.20 9.64 -2.39
C VAL A 333 -21.38 8.38 -3.24
N LEU A 334 -21.52 7.21 -2.62
CA LEU A 334 -21.76 5.95 -3.34
C LEU A 334 -23.09 5.99 -4.13
N GLU A 335 -24.17 6.53 -3.54
CA GLU A 335 -25.44 6.75 -4.22
C GLU A 335 -25.26 7.65 -5.46
N SER A 336 -24.45 8.70 -5.34
CA SER A 336 -24.21 9.65 -6.44
C SER A 336 -23.48 8.99 -7.60
N ILE A 337 -22.43 8.19 -7.32
CA ILE A 337 -21.66 7.46 -8.33
C ILE A 337 -22.55 6.42 -9.04
N VAL A 338 -23.37 5.67 -8.30
CA VAL A 338 -24.30 4.66 -8.90
C VAL A 338 -25.32 5.29 -9.84
N LYS A 339 -25.74 6.54 -9.55
CA LYS A 339 -26.75 7.27 -10.34
C LYS A 339 -26.18 7.95 -11.59
N LEU A 340 -24.87 7.94 -11.81
CA LEU A 340 -24.27 8.55 -12.99
C LEU A 340 -24.75 7.84 -14.27
N PRO A 341 -25.05 8.60 -15.34
CA PRO A 341 -25.60 8.04 -16.57
C PRO A 341 -24.55 7.32 -17.44
N ASP A 342 -23.27 7.69 -17.35
CA ASP A 342 -22.18 7.18 -18.22
C ASP A 342 -21.42 6.03 -17.53
N LYS A 343 -21.92 4.80 -17.68
CA LYS A 343 -21.42 3.61 -16.95
C LYS A 343 -20.39 2.78 -17.72
N PHE A 344 -20.23 3.03 -19.01
CA PHE A 344 -19.42 2.19 -19.91
C PHE A 344 -17.92 2.54 -19.89
N GLU A 345 -17.56 3.79 -19.57
CA GLU A 345 -16.15 4.22 -19.47
C GLU A 345 -15.59 4.09 -18.04
N VAL A 346 -16.38 3.61 -17.07
CA VAL A 346 -16.14 3.78 -15.62
C VAL A 346 -16.24 2.44 -14.85
N THR A 347 -16.02 1.31 -15.52
CA THR A 347 -16.29 -0.05 -15.00
C THR A 347 -15.49 -0.42 -13.75
N SER A 348 -14.25 0.07 -13.59
CA SER A 348 -13.41 -0.18 -12.39
C SER A 348 -14.05 0.39 -11.13
N TYR A 349 -14.39 1.68 -11.13
CA TYR A 349 -15.04 2.35 -10.01
C TYR A 349 -16.37 1.71 -9.63
N CYS A 350 -17.14 1.30 -10.63
CA CYS A 350 -18.44 0.68 -10.43
C CYS A 350 -18.32 -0.65 -9.68
N ALA A 351 -17.26 -1.44 -9.95
CA ALA A 351 -16.99 -2.67 -9.22
C ALA A 351 -16.72 -2.38 -7.73
N SER A 352 -15.81 -1.46 -7.42
CA SER A 352 -15.49 -1.09 -6.05
C SER A 352 -16.69 -0.52 -5.30
N VAL A 353 -17.48 0.35 -5.92
CA VAL A 353 -18.70 0.91 -5.33
C VAL A 353 -19.70 -0.21 -4.98
N VAL A 354 -19.89 -1.18 -5.87
CA VAL A 354 -20.78 -2.32 -5.62
C VAL A 354 -20.24 -3.18 -4.47
N ILE A 355 -18.93 -3.45 -4.41
CA ILE A 355 -18.31 -4.24 -3.35
C ILE A 355 -18.42 -3.52 -1.99
N VAL A 356 -18.11 -2.23 -1.93
CA VAL A 356 -18.25 -1.41 -0.72
C VAL A 356 -19.70 -1.42 -0.23
N LEU A 357 -20.66 -1.21 -1.13
CA LEU A 357 -22.09 -1.29 -0.79
C LEU A 357 -22.46 -2.67 -0.21
N ALA A 358 -21.90 -3.75 -0.76
CA ALA A 358 -22.15 -5.12 -0.27
C ALA A 358 -21.73 -5.29 1.18
N ASN A 359 -20.53 -4.82 1.48
CA ASN A 359 -19.90 -4.98 2.78
C ASN A 359 -20.66 -4.13 3.81
N ILE A 360 -20.86 -2.82 3.54
CA ILE A 360 -21.53 -1.93 4.51
C ILE A 360 -23.01 -2.28 4.72
N LEU A 361 -23.70 -2.89 3.74
CA LEU A 361 -25.12 -3.29 3.90
C LEU A 361 -25.30 -4.54 4.76
N SER A 362 -24.23 -5.29 5.02
CA SER A 362 -24.26 -6.42 5.95
C SER A 362 -24.42 -5.93 7.39
N ASP A 363 -23.70 -4.87 7.75
CA ASP A 363 -23.76 -4.22 9.08
C ASP A 363 -24.84 -3.12 9.15
N GLY A 364 -25.07 -2.42 8.05
CA GLY A 364 -25.96 -1.26 7.91
C GLY A 364 -27.41 -1.61 7.56
N LYS A 365 -28.09 -2.48 8.34
CA LYS A 365 -29.49 -2.87 8.07
C LYS A 365 -30.48 -1.69 8.00
N HIS A 366 -30.13 -0.58 8.66
CA HIS A 366 -30.89 0.67 8.68
C HIS A 366 -30.81 1.45 7.35
N ILE A 367 -29.81 1.17 6.51
CA ILE A 367 -29.60 1.79 5.19
C ILE A 367 -30.56 1.17 4.15
N VAL A 368 -30.89 -0.11 4.31
CA VAL A 368 -31.70 -0.90 3.35
C VAL A 368 -33.04 -0.22 3.02
N PRO A 369 -33.85 0.28 3.98
CA PRO A 369 -35.05 1.03 3.66
C PRO A 369 -34.77 2.25 2.77
N ARG A 370 -33.77 3.08 3.10
CA ARG A 370 -33.42 4.28 2.34
C ARG A 370 -33.12 3.94 0.88
N LEU A 371 -32.19 3.02 0.63
CA LEU A 371 -31.80 2.63 -0.73
C LEU A 371 -32.94 1.94 -1.51
N SER A 372 -33.78 1.16 -0.83
CA SER A 372 -34.90 0.48 -1.50
C SER A 372 -35.99 1.43 -2.02
N HIS A 373 -36.07 2.66 -1.52
CA HIS A 373 -37.02 3.67 -1.99
C HIS A 373 -36.44 4.59 -3.07
N ASP A 374 -35.12 4.58 -3.27
CA ASP A 374 -34.44 5.40 -4.25
C ASP A 374 -34.47 4.73 -5.62
N LEU A 375 -35.44 5.14 -6.44
CA LEU A 375 -35.67 4.60 -7.79
C LEU A 375 -34.44 4.79 -8.72
N PRO A 376 -33.91 6.02 -8.88
CA PRO A 376 -32.71 6.25 -9.67
C PRO A 376 -31.51 5.43 -9.21
N PHE A 377 -31.35 5.22 -7.90
CA PHE A 377 -30.29 4.37 -7.38
C PHE A 377 -30.47 2.90 -7.81
N LEU A 378 -31.68 2.35 -7.71
CA LEU A 378 -31.93 0.96 -8.09
C LEU A 378 -31.72 0.73 -9.58
N GLU A 379 -32.22 1.63 -10.43
CA GLU A 379 -31.96 1.61 -11.89
C GLU A 379 -30.45 1.72 -12.16
N GLY A 380 -29.81 2.68 -11.49
CA GLY A 380 -28.38 2.83 -11.29
C GLY A 380 -27.63 1.50 -11.17
N LEU A 381 -27.95 0.80 -10.09
CA LEU A 381 -27.35 -0.46 -9.69
C LEU A 381 -27.63 -1.59 -10.69
N PHE A 382 -28.84 -1.68 -11.26
CA PHE A 382 -29.19 -2.72 -12.22
C PHE A 382 -28.47 -2.58 -13.56
N ASP A 383 -28.10 -1.36 -13.98
CA ASP A 383 -27.28 -1.19 -15.18
C ASP A 383 -25.81 -1.54 -14.91
N ILE A 384 -25.32 -1.35 -13.68
CA ILE A 384 -23.93 -1.62 -13.29
C ILE A 384 -23.66 -3.13 -13.15
N LEU A 385 -24.58 -3.88 -12.53
CA LEU A 385 -24.36 -5.30 -12.21
C LEU A 385 -23.98 -6.18 -13.42
N PRO A 386 -24.61 -6.06 -14.60
CA PRO A 386 -24.19 -6.80 -15.80
C PRO A 386 -22.80 -6.43 -16.29
N LEU A 387 -22.42 -5.15 -16.20
CA LEU A 387 -21.11 -4.65 -16.67
C LEU A 387 -19.95 -5.27 -15.87
N ILE A 388 -20.14 -5.45 -14.56
CA ILE A 388 -19.14 -6.09 -13.69
C ILE A 388 -19.04 -7.60 -13.93
N ALA A 389 -20.16 -8.26 -14.30
CA ALA A 389 -20.21 -9.70 -14.48
C ALA A 389 -19.50 -10.19 -15.76
N ASP A 390 -19.46 -9.36 -16.81
CA ASP A 390 -18.85 -9.69 -18.10
C ASP A 390 -17.32 -9.53 -18.13
N ASP A 391 -16.73 -8.79 -17.17
CA ASP A 391 -15.28 -8.58 -17.14
C ASP A 391 -14.52 -9.88 -16.79
N ASN A 392 -13.68 -10.34 -17.72
CA ASN A 392 -12.97 -11.61 -17.64
C ASN A 392 -11.97 -11.68 -16.47
N GLN A 393 -11.44 -10.54 -15.99
CA GLN A 393 -10.49 -10.49 -14.86
C GLN A 393 -11.17 -10.55 -13.48
N ALA A 394 -12.48 -10.32 -13.40
CA ALA A 394 -13.21 -10.21 -12.13
C ALA A 394 -13.74 -11.55 -11.57
N ARG A 395 -13.80 -12.63 -12.37
CA ARG A 395 -14.68 -13.79 -12.09
C ARG A 395 -14.46 -14.56 -10.78
N THR A 396 -13.25 -14.61 -10.22
CA THR A 396 -12.96 -15.51 -9.08
C THR A 396 -13.24 -14.89 -7.71
N LEU A 397 -12.92 -13.61 -7.47
CA LEU A 397 -13.27 -12.88 -6.24
C LEU A 397 -14.53 -12.02 -6.41
N SER A 398 -14.74 -11.41 -7.58
CA SER A 398 -15.95 -10.62 -7.86
C SER A 398 -17.19 -11.49 -7.99
N GLY A 399 -17.07 -12.78 -8.36
CA GLY A 399 -18.22 -13.68 -8.43
C GLY A 399 -18.98 -13.80 -7.11
N SER A 400 -18.28 -13.88 -5.97
CA SER A 400 -18.90 -13.95 -4.65
C SER A 400 -19.50 -12.61 -4.22
N HIS A 401 -18.82 -11.49 -4.48
CA HIS A 401 -19.30 -10.15 -4.11
C HIS A 401 -20.43 -9.65 -5.00
N THR A 402 -20.34 -9.87 -6.32
CA THR A 402 -21.41 -9.63 -7.29
C THR A 402 -22.62 -10.49 -6.97
N LEU A 403 -22.45 -11.75 -6.56
CA LEU A 403 -23.55 -12.59 -6.09
C LEU A 403 -24.17 -12.04 -4.79
N LYS A 404 -23.34 -11.69 -3.79
CA LYS A 404 -23.80 -11.03 -2.55
C LYS A 404 -24.61 -9.77 -2.87
N MET A 405 -24.16 -8.95 -3.82
CA MET A 405 -24.85 -7.73 -4.22
C MET A 405 -26.10 -7.97 -5.04
N THR A 406 -26.10 -8.96 -5.92
CA THR A 406 -27.29 -9.36 -6.65
C THR A 406 -28.36 -9.85 -5.68
N LEU A 407 -27.97 -10.63 -4.66
CA LEU A 407 -28.85 -11.04 -3.57
C LEU A 407 -29.37 -9.82 -2.80
N LYS A 408 -28.49 -8.85 -2.47
CA LYS A 408 -28.88 -7.63 -1.76
C LYS A 408 -29.81 -6.72 -2.57
N ALA A 409 -29.54 -6.53 -3.86
CA ALA A 409 -30.41 -5.81 -4.79
C ALA A 409 -31.78 -6.49 -4.93
N THR A 410 -31.79 -7.82 -4.94
CA THR A 410 -33.04 -8.61 -4.90
C THR A 410 -33.79 -8.44 -3.58
N GLU A 411 -33.09 -8.36 -2.44
CA GLU A 411 -33.71 -8.04 -1.15
C GLU A 411 -34.29 -6.62 -1.12
N LEU A 412 -33.56 -5.63 -1.63
CA LEU A 412 -33.99 -4.24 -1.73
C LEU A 412 -35.30 -4.12 -2.55
N THR A 413 -35.35 -4.76 -3.72
CA THR A 413 -36.54 -4.76 -4.59
C THR A 413 -37.72 -5.54 -4.01
N LYS A 414 -37.48 -6.68 -3.34
CA LYS A 414 -38.52 -7.42 -2.60
C LYS A 414 -39.11 -6.60 -1.46
N LYS A 415 -38.26 -5.92 -0.68
CA LYS A 415 -38.69 -5.08 0.45
C LYS A 415 -39.57 -3.94 -0.02
N ARG A 416 -39.17 -3.26 -1.10
CA ARG A 416 -39.98 -2.25 -1.78
C ARG A 416 -41.35 -2.81 -2.22
N SER A 417 -41.36 -3.96 -2.90
CA SER A 417 -42.58 -4.61 -3.38
C SER A 417 -43.55 -5.02 -2.25
N CYS A 418 -43.03 -5.41 -1.10
CA CYS A 418 -43.82 -5.76 0.08
C CYS A 418 -44.45 -4.51 0.72
N GLN A 419 -43.70 -3.41 0.79
CA GLN A 419 -44.16 -2.14 1.34
C GLN A 419 -45.20 -1.44 0.47
N LEU A 420 -45.04 -1.47 -0.86
CA LEU A 420 -46.08 -0.97 -1.78
C LEU A 420 -47.41 -1.72 -1.62
N ARG A 421 -47.39 -3.03 -1.34
CA ARG A 421 -48.59 -3.83 -1.07
C ARG A 421 -49.22 -3.57 0.30
N THR A 422 -48.49 -2.95 1.24
CA THR A 422 -49.04 -2.61 2.57
C THR A 422 -49.65 -1.20 2.60
N LEU A 423 -49.36 -0.38 1.58
CA LEU A 423 -49.89 0.98 1.42
C LEU A 423 -51.12 1.06 0.49
N THR A 424 -51.39 -0.01 -0.27
CA THR A 424 -52.62 -0.25 -1.06
C THR A 424 -53.57 -1.13 -0.29
#